data_AF-A0A2A5YC91-F1
#
_entry.id   AF-A0A2A5YC91-F1
#
_cell.length_a   1.000
_cell.length_b   1.000
_cell.length_c   1.000
_cell.angle_alpha   90.00
_cell.angle_beta   90.00
_cell.angle_gamma   90.00
#
_symmetry.space_group_name_H-M   'P 1'
#
loop_
_entity.id
_entity.type
_entity.pdbx_description
1 polymer ?
#
loop_
_entity_poly.entity_id
_entity_poly.type
_entity_poly.pdbx_seq_one_letter_code
_entity_poly.pdbx_strand_id
1 'polypeptide(L)'
;MSQEPHININPQESSLETTLPVPRRMPSRPAENINPDFDSFGNVGPDSGFAMKIVNKYSEVWSSHSRKKLISNVIVNLILFRSAHFGRAPTNNDFHLVLGLLRISENNLGELTDDVLDTCSKEKIQGLHLSTIFNFLT
;
A
#
# COMPACT_ATOMS: atom_id res chain seq x y z
N MET A 1 -12.53 -24.67 63.75
CA MET A 1 -13.28 -25.61 62.89
C MET A 1 -13.51 -24.90 61.58
N SER A 2 -12.94 -25.40 60.47
CA SER A 2 -13.11 -24.81 59.13
C SER A 2 -14.38 -25.39 58.52
N GLN A 3 -15.35 -24.54 58.17
CA GLN A 3 -16.46 -24.96 57.32
C GLN A 3 -16.04 -24.70 55.87
N GLU A 4 -15.79 -25.77 55.12
CA GLU A 4 -15.64 -25.67 53.67
C GLU A 4 -17.02 -25.53 53.01
N PRO A 5 -17.17 -24.72 51.96
CA PRO A 5 -18.45 -24.55 51.28
C PRO A 5 -18.78 -25.80 50.45
N HIS A 6 -20.02 -26.29 50.57
CA HIS A 6 -20.56 -27.33 49.69
C HIS A 6 -20.73 -26.79 48.27
N ILE A 7 -19.75 -27.02 47.40
CA ILE A 7 -19.85 -26.74 45.98
C ILE A 7 -20.62 -27.90 45.34
N ASN A 8 -21.83 -27.63 44.84
CA ASN A 8 -22.57 -28.57 44.00
C ASN A 8 -21.91 -28.58 42.61
N ILE A 9 -21.10 -29.62 42.34
CA ILE A 9 -20.45 -29.84 41.05
C ILE A 9 -21.43 -30.59 40.13
N ASN A 10 -22.60 -30.00 39.88
CA ASN A 10 -23.45 -30.50 38.81
C ASN A 10 -22.99 -29.81 37.52
N PRO A 11 -22.60 -30.54 36.46
CA PRO A 11 -22.22 -29.92 35.20
C PRO A 11 -23.46 -29.25 34.61
N GLN A 12 -23.63 -27.95 34.88
CA GLN A 12 -24.51 -27.13 34.06
C GLN A 12 -23.95 -27.21 32.64
N GLU A 13 -24.78 -27.69 31.71
CA GLU A 13 -24.48 -27.68 30.28
C GLU A 13 -23.99 -26.29 29.89
N SER A 14 -22.71 -26.20 29.56
CA SER A 14 -22.08 -24.96 29.16
C SER A 14 -22.47 -24.62 27.73
N SER A 15 -22.84 -23.35 27.55
CA SER A 15 -22.98 -22.59 26.31
C SER A 15 -24.06 -23.06 25.33
N LEU A 16 -25.18 -22.32 25.35
CA LEU A 16 -25.86 -21.96 24.10
C LEU A 16 -24.79 -21.41 23.13
N GLU A 17 -24.59 -22.08 22.01
CA GLU A 17 -23.88 -21.52 20.86
C GLU A 17 -24.58 -20.22 20.46
N THR A 18 -24.02 -19.08 20.86
CA THR A 18 -24.46 -17.81 20.32
C THR A 18 -24.04 -17.79 18.85
N THR A 19 -24.98 -17.99 17.93
CA THR A 19 -24.73 -17.74 16.51
C THR A 19 -24.43 -16.26 16.35
N LEU A 20 -23.14 -15.92 16.30
CA LEU A 20 -22.71 -14.59 15.89
C LEU A 20 -23.33 -14.32 14.52
N PRO A 21 -24.03 -13.19 14.31
CA PRO A 21 -24.44 -12.81 12.97
C PRO A 21 -23.19 -12.33 12.26
N VAL A 22 -22.39 -13.26 11.73
CA VAL A 22 -21.34 -12.89 10.78
C VAL A 22 -22.08 -12.43 9.52
N PRO A 23 -21.89 -11.20 9.05
CA PRO A 23 -22.51 -10.76 7.80
C PRO A 23 -22.08 -11.71 6.68
N ARG A 24 -23.03 -12.49 6.17
CA ARG A 24 -22.86 -13.22 4.91
C ARG A 24 -22.56 -12.17 3.84
N ARG A 25 -21.42 -12.37 3.15
CA ARG A 25 -20.93 -11.65 1.97
C ARG A 25 -21.95 -10.67 1.38
N MET A 26 -21.59 -9.38 1.35
CA MET A 26 -22.31 -8.36 0.59
C MET A 26 -22.59 -8.89 -0.83
N PRO A 27 -23.83 -8.78 -1.35
CA PRO A 27 -24.22 -9.34 -2.64
C PRO A 27 -23.52 -8.69 -3.83
N SER A 28 -22.95 -7.50 -3.65
CA SER A 28 -22.07 -6.87 -4.63
C SER A 28 -20.67 -6.73 -4.06
N ARG A 29 -19.69 -7.19 -4.82
CA ARG A 29 -18.29 -6.79 -4.62
C ARG A 29 -18.25 -5.29 -4.94
N PRO A 30 -17.74 -4.40 -4.06
CA PRO A 30 -17.69 -2.97 -4.33
C PRO A 30 -16.96 -2.59 -5.64
N ALA A 31 -16.21 -3.53 -6.21
CA ALA A 31 -15.37 -3.37 -7.39
C ALA A 31 -16.04 -3.75 -8.72
N GLU A 32 -17.31 -4.18 -8.77
CA GLU A 32 -17.94 -4.62 -10.02
C GLU A 32 -18.30 -3.47 -10.99
N ASN A 33 -18.23 -2.21 -10.53
CA ASN A 33 -18.49 -1.01 -11.34
C ASN A 33 -17.27 -0.08 -11.38
N ILE A 34 -16.06 -0.64 -11.52
CA ILE A 34 -14.89 0.18 -11.81
C ILE A 34 -14.92 0.52 -13.30
N ASN A 35 -15.37 1.73 -13.61
CA ASN A 35 -15.27 2.29 -14.96
C ASN A 35 -13.77 2.41 -15.33
N PRO A 36 -13.27 1.78 -16.41
CA PRO A 36 -11.85 1.87 -16.77
C PRO A 36 -11.40 3.30 -17.10
N ASP A 37 -12.32 4.23 -17.38
CA ASP A 37 -12.07 5.65 -17.63
C ASP A 37 -11.95 6.51 -16.34
N PHE A 38 -11.54 5.92 -15.20
CA PHE A 38 -11.22 6.71 -14.01
C PHE A 38 -9.96 7.57 -14.26
N ASP A 39 -10.16 8.77 -14.81
CA ASP A 39 -9.16 9.86 -14.97
C ASP A 39 -8.69 10.47 -13.63
N SER A 40 -9.06 9.87 -12.51
CA SER A 40 -8.74 10.35 -11.17
C SER A 40 -8.10 9.26 -10.33
N PHE A 41 -6.86 8.88 -10.69
CA PHE A 41 -5.85 8.40 -9.73
C PHE A 41 -5.43 9.49 -8.72
N GLY A 42 -6.33 10.42 -8.43
CA GLY A 42 -6.15 11.56 -7.56
C GLY A 42 -7.15 11.44 -6.45
N ASN A 43 -6.89 10.56 -5.49
CA ASN A 43 -7.12 10.81 -4.08
C ASN A 43 -6.33 9.79 -3.28
N VAL A 44 -5.65 10.27 -2.25
CA VAL A 44 -4.96 9.49 -1.23
C VAL A 44 -5.95 8.58 -0.51
N GLY A 45 -6.29 7.45 -1.12
CA GLY A 45 -7.06 6.38 -0.48
C GLY A 45 -6.25 5.73 0.65
N PRO A 46 -6.87 4.83 1.44
CA PRO A 46 -6.17 4.07 2.49
C PRO A 46 -4.88 3.39 2.00
N ASP A 47 -4.83 3.07 0.71
CA ASP A 47 -3.71 2.46 0.00
C ASP A 47 -2.45 3.33 -0.04
N SER A 48 -2.57 4.67 0.00
CA SER A 48 -1.44 5.58 0.07
C SER A 48 -0.63 5.44 1.37
N GLY A 49 -1.32 5.19 2.49
CA GLY A 49 -0.69 4.89 3.77
C GLY A 49 0.06 3.56 3.75
N PHE A 50 -0.46 2.55 3.05
CA PHE A 50 0.23 1.27 2.85
C PHE A 50 1.49 1.42 1.99
N ALA A 51 1.39 2.13 0.86
CA ALA A 51 2.55 2.42 0.02
C ALA A 51 3.64 3.19 0.80
N MET A 52 3.27 4.21 1.58
CA MET A 52 4.21 4.92 2.44
C MET A 52 4.88 4.02 3.47
N LYS A 53 4.14 3.12 4.13
CA LYS A 53 4.73 2.18 5.10
C LYS A 53 5.77 1.28 4.44
N ILE A 54 5.48 0.78 3.24
CA ILE A 54 6.42 -0.05 2.47
C ILE A 54 7.66 0.77 2.14
N VAL A 55 7.51 1.95 1.57
CA VAL A 55 8.64 2.81 1.15
C VAL A 55 9.49 3.26 2.34
N ASN A 56 8.88 3.62 3.46
CA ASN A 56 9.59 4.06 4.66
C ASN A 56 10.50 2.96 5.25
N LYS A 57 10.10 1.69 5.13
CA LYS A 57 10.92 0.54 5.58
C LYS A 57 12.27 0.46 4.86
N TYR A 58 12.36 0.99 3.65
CA TYR A 58 13.57 0.95 2.80
C TYR A 58 14.16 2.33 2.56
N SER A 59 13.74 3.35 3.33
CA SER A 59 14.17 4.73 3.14
C SER A 59 15.68 4.96 3.36
N GLU A 60 16.36 4.02 4.03
CA GLU A 60 17.82 4.05 4.24
C GLU A 60 18.58 4.13 2.91
N VAL A 61 18.09 3.46 1.86
CA VAL A 61 18.71 3.38 0.52
C VAL A 61 18.96 4.75 -0.12
N TRP A 62 18.09 5.73 0.13
CA TRP A 62 18.23 7.10 -0.39
C TRP A 62 18.23 8.15 0.71
N SER A 63 18.48 7.74 1.96
CA SER A 63 18.45 8.61 3.14
C SER A 63 19.54 9.70 3.13
N SER A 64 20.66 9.41 2.47
CA SER A 64 21.80 10.30 2.27
C SER A 64 21.56 11.38 1.20
N HIS A 65 20.55 11.21 0.35
CA HIS A 65 20.28 12.13 -0.74
C HIS A 65 19.56 13.40 -0.25
N SER A 66 19.96 14.56 -0.79
CA SER A 66 19.38 15.87 -0.45
C SER A 66 17.86 15.91 -0.72
N ARG A 67 17.42 15.22 -1.78
CA ARG A 67 16.03 15.15 -2.24
C ARG A 67 15.25 13.90 -1.81
N LYS A 68 15.64 13.27 -0.70
CA LYS A 68 15.02 12.01 -0.20
C LYS A 68 13.49 12.01 -0.12
N LYS A 69 12.86 13.13 0.26
CA LYS A 69 11.40 13.24 0.33
C LYS A 69 10.74 13.13 -1.05
N LEU A 70 11.36 13.75 -2.06
CA LEU A 70 10.87 13.71 -3.44
C LEU A 70 11.02 12.30 -4.01
N ILE A 71 12.16 11.66 -3.78
CA ILE A 71 12.42 10.27 -4.18
C ILE A 71 11.37 9.33 -3.57
N SER A 72 11.14 9.41 -2.26
CA SER A 72 10.09 8.61 -1.61
C SER A 72 8.71 8.87 -2.24
N ASN A 73 8.38 10.12 -2.55
CA ASN A 73 7.08 10.46 -3.15
C ASN A 73 6.93 9.92 -4.57
N VAL A 74 7.98 9.99 -5.39
CA VAL A 74 8.01 9.40 -6.74
C VAL A 74 7.79 7.88 -6.66
N ILE A 75 8.51 7.19 -5.77
CA ILE A 75 8.39 5.74 -5.56
C ILE A 75 6.96 5.39 -5.09
N VAL A 76 6.41 6.13 -4.12
CA VAL A 76 5.03 5.92 -3.64
C VAL A 76 4.02 6.06 -4.78
N ASN A 77 4.13 7.11 -5.60
CA ASN A 77 3.19 7.34 -6.71
C ASN A 77 3.29 6.26 -7.79
N LEU A 78 4.50 5.76 -8.09
CA LEU A 78 4.70 4.65 -9.02
C LEU A 78 4.09 3.34 -8.51
N ILE A 79 4.26 3.05 -7.22
CA ILE A 79 3.63 1.88 -6.57
C ILE A 79 2.11 1.99 -6.62
N LEU A 80 1.56 3.16 -6.29
CA LEU A 80 0.13 3.40 -6.30
C LEU A 80 -0.44 3.24 -7.71
N PHE A 81 0.21 3.82 -8.71
CA PHE A 81 -0.19 3.71 -10.10
C PHE A 81 -0.25 2.25 -10.57
N ARG A 82 0.83 1.49 -10.32
CA ARG A 82 0.87 0.07 -10.68
C ARG A 82 -0.22 -0.71 -9.98
N SER A 83 -0.40 -0.49 -8.67
CA SER A 83 -1.37 -1.26 -7.88
C SER A 83 -2.80 -0.96 -8.31
N ALA A 84 -3.09 0.31 -8.61
CA ALA A 84 -4.37 0.78 -9.11
C ALA A 84 -4.66 0.24 -10.53
N HIS A 85 -3.66 0.12 -11.40
CA HIS A 85 -3.81 -0.54 -12.70
C HIS A 85 -4.31 -1.99 -12.57
N PHE A 86 -3.93 -2.70 -11.50
CA PHE A 86 -4.41 -4.06 -11.21
C PHE A 86 -5.61 -4.10 -10.25
N GLY A 87 -6.20 -2.95 -9.88
CA GLY A 87 -7.34 -2.86 -8.98
C GLY A 87 -7.10 -3.45 -7.57
N ARG A 88 -5.85 -3.37 -7.07
CA ARG A 88 -5.45 -3.96 -5.78
C ARG A 88 -4.62 -3.00 -4.93
N ALA A 89 -4.47 -3.34 -3.65
CA ALA A 89 -3.60 -2.60 -2.74
C ALA A 89 -2.10 -2.75 -3.08
N PRO A 90 -1.27 -1.76 -2.72
CA PRO A 90 0.19 -1.81 -2.78
C PRO A 90 0.81 -2.99 -2.04
N THR A 91 1.77 -3.66 -2.68
CA THR A 91 2.52 -4.77 -2.11
C THR A 91 4.04 -4.55 -2.18
N ASN A 92 4.81 -5.33 -1.42
CA ASN A 92 6.28 -5.32 -1.52
C ASN A 92 6.76 -5.70 -2.93
N ASN A 93 6.03 -6.54 -3.66
CA ASN A 93 6.35 -6.90 -5.04
C ASN A 93 6.19 -5.70 -5.99
N ASP A 94 5.29 -4.76 -5.67
CA ASP A 94 5.20 -3.48 -6.39
C ASP A 94 6.43 -2.63 -6.18
N PHE A 95 6.82 -2.49 -4.92
CA PHE A 95 8.01 -1.77 -4.53
C PHE A 95 9.28 -2.34 -5.19
N HIS A 96 9.50 -3.66 -5.11
CA HIS A 96 10.69 -4.28 -5.71
C HIS A 96 10.76 -4.13 -7.23
N LEU A 97 9.61 -4.22 -7.93
CA LEU A 97 9.59 -3.95 -9.36
C LEU A 97 9.92 -2.48 -9.65
N VAL A 98 9.35 -1.55 -8.88
CA VAL A 98 9.62 -0.11 -9.03
C VAL A 98 11.10 0.19 -8.83
N LEU A 99 11.73 -0.38 -7.81
CA LEU A 99 13.18 -0.25 -7.61
C LEU A 99 13.98 -0.83 -8.78
N GLY A 100 13.60 -2.02 -9.27
CA GLY A 100 14.26 -2.67 -10.40
C GLY A 100 14.16 -1.86 -11.69
N LEU A 101 13.00 -1.27 -11.95
CA LEU A 101 12.75 -0.41 -13.11
C LEU A 101 13.57 0.88 -13.04
N LEU A 102 13.60 1.53 -11.87
CA LEU A 102 14.40 2.72 -11.65
C LEU A 102 15.90 2.41 -11.49
N ARG A 103 16.29 1.12 -11.48
CA ARG A 103 17.66 0.64 -11.24
C ARG A 103 18.28 1.21 -9.97
N ILE A 104 17.47 1.41 -8.94
CA ILE A 104 17.91 1.92 -7.65
C ILE A 104 18.68 0.83 -6.92
N SER A 105 19.85 1.19 -6.40
CA SER A 105 20.70 0.37 -5.53
C SER A 105 21.18 1.20 -4.35
N GLU A 106 21.86 0.58 -3.38
CA GLU A 106 22.33 1.25 -2.14
C GLU A 106 23.17 2.51 -2.39
N ASN A 107 23.88 2.58 -3.52
CA ASN A 107 24.78 3.69 -3.85
C ASN A 107 24.40 4.43 -5.13
N ASN A 108 23.28 4.08 -5.76
CA ASN A 108 22.89 4.67 -7.05
C ASN A 108 21.37 4.83 -7.14
N LEU A 109 20.93 6.02 -7.53
CA LEU A 109 19.52 6.34 -7.77
C LEU A 109 19.05 5.95 -9.19
N GLY A 110 19.95 5.42 -10.01
CA GLY A 110 19.66 4.87 -11.33
C GLY A 110 19.05 5.92 -12.26
N GLU A 111 17.80 5.69 -12.68
CA GLU A 111 17.07 6.56 -13.61
C GLU A 111 16.55 7.87 -12.96
N LEU A 112 16.63 7.99 -11.63
CA LEU A 112 16.32 9.23 -10.90
C LEU A 112 17.50 10.22 -10.95
N THR A 113 17.82 10.70 -12.15
CA THR A 113 18.83 11.74 -12.37
C THR A 113 18.35 13.11 -11.86
N ASP A 114 19.28 14.05 -11.70
CA ASP A 114 18.94 15.37 -11.18
C ASP A 114 17.95 16.14 -12.08
N ASP A 115 18.03 15.96 -13.40
CA ASP A 115 17.11 16.54 -14.38
C ASP A 115 15.70 15.97 -14.23
N VAL A 116 15.60 14.64 -14.04
CA VAL A 116 14.32 13.96 -13.84
C VAL A 116 13.67 14.40 -12.53
N LEU A 117 14.45 14.52 -11.47
CA LEU A 117 13.98 15.03 -10.18
C LEU A 117 13.55 16.50 -10.27
N ASP A 118 14.24 17.32 -11.07
CA ASP A 118 13.85 18.71 -11.33
C ASP A 118 12.49 18.78 -12.05
N THR A 119 12.28 17.95 -13.06
CA THR A 119 10.97 17.84 -13.75
C THR A 119 9.88 17.38 -12.78
N CYS A 120 10.14 16.32 -12.01
CA CYS A 120 9.21 15.82 -10.99
C CYS A 120 8.89 16.85 -9.90
N SER A 121 9.79 17.80 -9.63
CA SER A 121 9.56 18.84 -8.61
C SER A 121 8.64 19.97 -9.08
N LYS A 122 8.61 20.24 -10.39
CA LYS A 122 7.86 21.34 -11.00
C LYS A 122 6.44 20.93 -11.37
N GLU A 123 6.22 19.63 -11.59
CA GLU A 123 4.96 19.09 -12.07
C GLU A 123 4.18 18.39 -10.95
N LYS A 124 2.85 18.24 -11.15
CA LYS A 124 2.05 17.38 -10.26
C LYS A 124 2.52 15.94 -10.46
N ILE A 125 3.12 15.37 -9.41
CA ILE A 125 3.61 13.99 -9.36
C ILE A 125 2.43 13.01 -9.40
N GLN A 126 1.80 12.87 -10.57
CA GLN A 126 0.76 11.90 -10.84
C GLN A 126 1.42 10.65 -11.41
N GLY A 127 0.99 9.48 -10.93
CA GLY A 127 1.59 8.20 -11.31
C GLY A 127 1.53 7.91 -12.82
N LEU A 128 0.49 8.36 -13.51
CA LEU A 128 0.35 8.27 -14.97
C LEU A 128 1.42 9.09 -15.72
N HIS A 129 1.80 10.24 -15.19
CA HIS A 129 2.84 11.05 -15.81
C HIS A 129 4.21 10.40 -15.61
N LEU A 130 4.50 9.95 -14.39
CA LEU A 130 5.73 9.23 -14.10
C LEU A 130 5.86 7.95 -14.93
N SER A 131 4.74 7.27 -15.24
CA SER A 131 4.82 6.07 -16.05
C SER A 131 5.23 6.32 -17.49
N THR A 132 4.91 7.48 -18.05
CA THR A 132 5.41 7.91 -19.38
C THR A 132 6.89 8.27 -19.36
N ILE A 133 7.39 8.86 -18.28
CA ILE A 133 8.83 9.18 -18.12
C ILE A 133 9.66 7.91 -18.03
N PHE A 134 9.21 6.93 -17.25
CA PHE A 134 9.98 5.72 -16.94
C PHE A 134 9.54 4.49 -17.75
N ASN A 135 8.66 4.64 -18.75
CA ASN A 135 8.02 3.54 -19.50
C ASN A 135 7.46 2.42 -18.60
N PHE A 136 6.81 2.77 -17.49
CA PHE A 136 6.09 1.82 -16.65
C PHE A 136 4.88 1.30 -17.44
N LEU A 137 4.78 -0.02 -17.65
CA LEU A 137 3.67 -0.77 -18.29
C LEU A 137 3.82 -1.15 -19.78
N THR A 138 5.05 -1.15 -20.34
CA THR A 138 5.35 -2.08 -21.46
C THR A 138 5.75 -3.45 -20.90
#